data_AF-A0A1C0S8V6-F1
#
_entry.id   AF-A0A1C0S8V6-F1
#
_cell.length_a   1.000
_cell.length_b   1.000
_cell.length_c   1.000
_cell.angle_alpha   90.00
_cell.angle_beta   90.00
_cell.angle_gamma   90.00
#
_symmetry.space_group_name_H-M   'P 1'
#
loop_
_entity.id
_entity.type
_entity.pdbx_description
1 polymer ?
#
loop_
_entity_poly.entity_id
_entity_poly.type
_entity_poly.pdbx_seq_one_letter_code
_entity_poly.pdbx_strand_id
1 'polypeptide(L)'
;MTDPLMQTLGGAQAAMFATMAATSRIIDVLVAKQVLTKKEAAATLMAIAEEIRDDTGDMEAREPAEEIAAWLDKVAAGYRG
;
A
#
# COMPACT_ATOMS: atom_id res chain seq x y z
N MET A 1 20.26 16.18 20.70
CA MET A 1 18.99 15.48 20.94
C MET A 1 18.21 15.53 19.64
N THR A 2 17.87 14.38 19.05
CA THR A 2 16.95 14.32 17.91
C THR A 2 15.57 14.72 18.38
N ASP A 3 14.91 15.60 17.64
CA ASP A 3 13.55 16.07 17.92
C ASP A 3 12.59 14.85 17.98
N PRO A 4 11.80 14.67 19.06
CA PRO A 4 10.81 13.61 19.16
C PRO A 4 9.88 13.53 17.95
N LEU A 5 9.55 14.68 17.35
CA LEU A 5 8.69 14.77 16.16
C LEU A 5 9.37 14.15 14.92
N MET A 6 10.69 14.31 14.79
CA MET A 6 11.48 13.68 13.73
C MET A 6 11.58 12.15 13.91
N GLN A 7 11.62 11.66 15.15
CA GLN A 7 11.60 10.21 15.41
C GLN A 7 10.24 9.60 15.07
N THR A 8 9.14 10.29 15.41
CA THR A 8 7.79 9.85 15.05
C THR A 8 7.57 9.82 13.53
N LEU A 9 8.01 10.86 12.80
CA LEU A 9 7.93 10.89 11.34
C LEU A 9 8.76 9.78 10.68
N GLY A 10 9.99 9.56 11.17
CA GLY A 10 10.84 8.47 10.68
C GLY A 10 10.24 7.08 10.92
N GLY A 11 9.61 6.87 12.09
CA GLY A 11 8.90 5.64 12.42
C GLY A 11 7.68 5.39 11.52
N ALA A 12 6.88 6.44 11.27
CA ALA A 12 5.72 6.35 10.39
C ALA A 12 6.11 6.00 8.94
N GLN A 13 7.16 6.63 8.40
CA GLN A 13 7.68 6.30 7.07
C GLN A 13 8.23 4.88 6.99
N ALA A 14 8.97 4.43 8.01
CA ALA A 14 9.48 3.06 8.04
C ALA A 14 8.35 2.02 8.08
N ALA A 15 7.29 2.28 8.85
CA ALA A 15 6.11 1.42 8.91
C ALA A 15 5.36 1.38 7.58
N MET A 16 5.22 2.52 6.90
CA MET A 16 4.65 2.62 5.55
C MET A 16 5.44 1.74 4.56
N PHE A 17 6.75 1.93 4.45
CA PHE A 17 7.57 1.13 3.53
C PHE A 17 7.59 -0.36 3.86
N ALA A 18 7.62 -0.72 5.15
CA ALA A 18 7.54 -2.11 5.58
C ALA A 18 6.21 -2.76 5.17
N THR A 19 5.10 -2.04 5.37
CA THR A 19 3.76 -2.51 4.98
C THR A 19 3.64 -2.68 3.47
N MET A 20 4.10 -1.69 2.68
CA MET A 20 4.15 -1.78 1.22
C MET A 20 4.94 -3.01 0.76
N ALA A 21 6.15 -3.22 1.30
CA ALA A 21 6.97 -4.36 0.95
C ALA A 21 6.34 -5.71 1.35
N ALA A 22 5.65 -5.76 2.49
CA ALA A 22 4.94 -6.95 2.95
C ALA A 22 3.75 -7.27 2.02
N THR A 23 2.90 -6.28 1.72
CA THR A 23 1.73 -6.43 0.86
C THR A 23 2.11 -6.97 -0.52
N SER A 24 3.13 -6.38 -1.17
CA SER A 24 3.60 -6.86 -2.48
C SER A 24 4.03 -8.32 -2.43
N ARG A 25 4.84 -8.72 -1.43
CA ARG A 25 5.33 -10.09 -1.30
C ARG A 25 4.22 -11.09 -1.01
N ILE A 26 3.23 -10.71 -0.21
CA ILE A 26 2.07 -11.57 0.09
C ILE A 26 1.29 -11.82 -1.20
N ILE A 27 0.98 -10.77 -1.98
CA ILE A 27 0.29 -10.92 -3.26
C ILE A 27 1.09 -11.79 -4.23
N ASP A 28 2.40 -11.58 -4.35
CA ASP A 28 3.27 -12.43 -5.18
C ASP A 28 3.18 -13.90 -4.79
N VAL A 29 3.23 -14.21 -3.49
CA VAL A 29 3.11 -15.58 -2.97
C VAL A 29 1.74 -16.17 -3.28
N LEU A 30 0.66 -15.39 -3.11
CA LEU A 30 -0.70 -15.85 -3.39
C LEU A 30 -0.90 -16.15 -4.89
N VAL A 31 -0.33 -15.33 -5.77
CA VAL A 31 -0.34 -15.58 -7.23
C VAL A 31 0.50 -16.80 -7.58
N ALA A 32 1.72 -16.91 -7.04
CA ALA A 32 2.62 -18.03 -7.29
C ALA A 32 2.04 -19.38 -6.81
N LYS A 33 1.28 -19.36 -5.71
CA LYS A 33 0.57 -20.53 -5.18
C LYS A 33 -0.79 -20.77 -5.87
N GLN A 34 -1.15 -19.99 -6.88
CA GLN A 34 -2.43 -20.06 -7.60
C GLN A 34 -3.66 -19.91 -6.68
N VAL A 35 -3.49 -19.24 -5.53
CA VAL A 35 -4.60 -18.86 -4.64
C VAL A 35 -5.36 -17.68 -5.25
N LEU A 36 -4.63 -16.76 -5.88
CA LEU A 36 -5.19 -15.68 -6.68
C LEU A 36 -4.71 -15.81 -8.13
N THR A 37 -5.60 -15.56 -9.07
CA THR A 37 -5.20 -15.20 -10.43
C THR A 37 -4.55 -13.82 -10.44
N LYS A 38 -3.76 -13.55 -11.48
CA LYS A 38 -3.21 -12.20 -11.73
C LYS A 38 -4.30 -11.11 -11.74
N LYS A 39 -5.46 -11.40 -12.32
CA LYS A 39 -6.60 -10.47 -12.38
C LYS A 39 -7.18 -10.20 -10.99
N GLU A 40 -7.33 -11.23 -10.16
CA GLU A 40 -7.79 -11.07 -8.78
C GLU A 40 -6.77 -10.33 -7.93
N ALA A 41 -5.47 -10.60 -8.09
CA ALA A 41 -4.41 -9.83 -7.43
C ALA A 41 -4.47 -8.33 -7.76
N ALA A 42 -4.62 -7.98 -9.05
CA ALA A 42 -4.81 -6.60 -9.46
C ALA A 42 -6.07 -5.98 -8.84
N ALA A 43 -7.19 -6.70 -8.84
CA ALA A 43 -8.46 -6.23 -8.27
C ALA A 43 -8.36 -5.99 -6.75
N THR A 44 -7.76 -6.92 -6.01
CA THR A 44 -7.56 -6.80 -4.56
C THR A 44 -6.70 -5.58 -4.21
N LEU A 45 -5.60 -5.36 -4.93
CA LEU A 45 -4.72 -4.21 -4.70
C LEU A 45 -5.42 -2.88 -4.96
N MET A 46 -6.24 -2.80 -6.02
CA MET A 46 -7.06 -1.61 -6.29
C MET A 46 -8.13 -1.39 -5.23
N ALA A 47 -8.79 -2.46 -4.77
CA ALA A 47 -9.80 -2.35 -3.72
C ALA A 47 -9.21 -1.81 -2.40
N ILE A 48 -8.02 -2.27 -2.02
CA ILE A 48 -7.29 -1.71 -0.86
C ILE A 48 -6.95 -0.23 -1.08
N ALA A 49 -6.53 0.15 -2.29
CA ALA A 49 -6.22 1.54 -2.61
C ALA A 49 -7.45 2.45 -2.52
N GLU A 50 -8.60 1.98 -2.98
CA GLU A 50 -9.90 2.67 -2.87
C GLU A 50 -10.34 2.81 -1.41
N GLU A 51 -10.27 1.73 -0.63
CA GLU A 51 -10.59 1.75 0.81
C GLU A 51 -9.72 2.75 1.58
N ILE A 52 -8.42 2.82 1.30
CA ILE A 52 -7.51 3.79 1.93
C ILE A 52 -7.93 5.24 1.60
N ARG A 53 -8.32 5.53 0.35
CA ARG A 53 -8.77 6.86 -0.07
C ARG A 53 -10.08 7.25 0.61
N ASP A 54 -11.01 6.31 0.68
CA ASP A 54 -12.32 6.51 1.31
C ASP A 54 -12.18 6.75 2.82
N ASP A 55 -11.34 5.96 3.49
CA ASP A 55 -11.11 6.07 4.94
C ASP A 55 -10.37 7.36 5.33
N THR A 56 -9.54 7.91 4.44
CA THR A 56 -8.82 9.16 4.76
C THR A 56 -9.64 10.43 4.56
N GLY A 57 -10.62 10.45 3.65
CA GLY A 57 -11.51 11.61 3.46
C GLY A 57 -10.77 12.96 3.37
N ASP A 58 -11.12 13.91 4.26
CA ASP A 58 -10.51 15.25 4.38
C ASP A 58 -9.50 15.38 5.55
N MET A 59 -8.89 14.28 5.98
CA MET A 59 -7.91 14.29 7.08
C MET A 59 -6.55 14.87 6.66
N GLU A 60 -5.76 15.35 7.65
CA GLU A 60 -4.36 15.77 7.44
C GLU A 60 -3.46 14.66 6.84
N ALA A 61 -3.88 13.39 6.97
CA ALA A 61 -3.18 12.23 6.43
C ALA A 61 -3.48 11.93 4.95
N ARG A 62 -4.27 12.77 4.27
CA ARG A 62 -4.70 12.54 2.89
C ARG A 62 -3.56 12.42 1.88
N GLU A 63 -2.55 13.28 1.99
CA GLU A 63 -1.40 13.24 1.06
C GLU A 63 -0.58 11.93 1.21
N PRO A 64 -0.15 11.53 2.42
CA PRO A 64 0.47 10.21 2.63
C PRO A 64 -0.41 9.02 2.20
N ALA A 65 -1.72 9.09 2.43
CA ALA A 65 -2.63 8.03 2.02
C ALA A 65 -2.75 7.92 0.50
N GLU A 66 -2.78 9.04 -0.23
CA GLU A 66 -2.75 9.02 -1.68
C GLU A 66 -1.43 8.47 -2.22
N GLU A 67 -0.29 8.71 -1.55
CA GLU A 67 0.99 8.08 -1.93
C GLU A 67 0.93 6.54 -1.81
N ILE A 68 0.32 6.02 -0.74
CA ILE A 68 0.13 4.58 -0.55
C ILE A 68 -0.82 4.03 -1.62
N ALA A 69 -1.95 4.70 -1.85
CA ALA A 69 -2.95 4.28 -2.83
C ALA A 69 -2.39 4.29 -4.26
N ALA A 70 -1.66 5.34 -4.64
CA ALA A 70 -0.99 5.43 -5.94
C ALA A 70 0.09 4.35 -6.11
N TRP A 71 0.81 4.00 -5.05
CA TRP A 71 1.75 2.88 -5.09
C TRP A 71 1.04 1.54 -5.29
N LEU A 72 -0.07 1.28 -4.59
CA LEU A 72 -0.88 0.07 -4.76
C LEU A 72 -1.40 -0.06 -6.20
N ASP A 73 -1.90 1.03 -6.78
CA ASP A 73 -2.35 1.08 -8.18
C ASP A 73 -1.23 0.72 -9.16
N LYS A 74 -0.01 1.22 -8.91
CA LYS A 74 1.17 0.90 -9.71
C LYS A 74 1.54 -0.57 -9.60
N VAL A 75 1.48 -1.16 -8.41
CA VAL A 75 1.75 -2.59 -8.21
C VAL A 75 0.66 -3.44 -8.88
N ALA A 76 -0.61 -3.05 -8.74
CA ALA A 76 -1.75 -3.70 -9.41
C ALA A 76 -1.58 -3.74 -10.94
N ALA A 77 -1.08 -2.65 -11.53
CA ALA A 77 -0.81 -2.59 -12.97
C ALA A 77 0.20 -3.66 -13.43
N GLY A 78 1.16 -4.05 -12.58
CA GLY A 78 2.12 -5.12 -12.87
C GLY A 78 1.49 -6.50 -13.05
N TYR A 79 0.30 -6.74 -12.49
CA TYR A 79 -0.44 -8.00 -12.64
C TYR A 79 -1.44 -8.00 -13.81
N ARG A 80 -1.61 -6.89 -14.54
CA ARG A 80 -2.54 -6.84 -15.68
C ARG A 80 -1.99 -7.42 -16.98
N GLY A 81 -0.70 -7.81 -16.99
CA GLY A 81 0.00 -8.43 -18.13
C GLY A 81 0.09 -9.95 -18.08
#